data_AF-A0A7W0GYP0-F1
#
_entry.id   AF-A0A7W0GYP0-F1
#
_cell.length_a   1.000
_cell.length_b   1.000
_cell.length_c   1.000
_cell.angle_alpha   90.00
_cell.angle_beta   90.00
_cell.angle_gamma   90.00
#
_symmetry.space_group_name_H-M   'P 1'
#
loop_
_entity.id
_entity.type
_entity.pdbx_description
1 polymer ?
#
loop_
_entity_poly.entity_id
_entity_poly.type
_entity_poly.pdbx_seq_one_letter_code
_entity_poly.pdbx_strand_id
1 'polypeptide(L)' 'MSRGQLAIGGGDVQALGVSGPRIGEVLETLLDRVLEDPSLNTRERLLGMARELG' A
#
# COMPACT_ATOMS: atom_id res chain seq x y z
N MET A 1 -3.03 -13.84 0.28
CA MET A 1 -3.63 -12.54 0.66
C MET A 1 -3.94 -11.77 -0.61
N SER A 2 -5.02 -10.99 -0.67
CA SER A 2 -5.31 -10.12 -1.82
C SER A 2 -5.14 -8.65 -1.46
N ARG A 3 -5.02 -7.76 -2.46
CA ARG A 3 -4.88 -6.31 -2.27
C ARG A 3 -6.03 -5.70 -1.44
N GLY A 4 -7.21 -6.32 -1.42
CA GLY A 4 -8.35 -5.89 -0.59
C GLY A 4 -8.20 -6.20 0.90
N GLN A 5 -7.15 -6.93 1.30
CA GLN A 5 -6.85 -7.23 2.71
C GLN A 5 -5.79 -6.31 3.31
N LEU A 6 -5.22 -5.40 2.50
CA LEU A 6 -4.33 -4.36 3.02
C LEU A 6 -5.11 -3.41 3.93
N ALA A 7 -4.46 -2.93 4.99
CA ALA A 7 -5.03 -1.95 5.91
C ALA A 7 -5.20 -0.55 5.28
N ILE A 8 -4.81 -0.38 4.01
CA ILE A 8 -5.02 0.82 3.20
C ILE A 8 -5.54 0.46 1.82
N GLY A 9 -6.28 1.37 1.20
CA GLY A 9 -6.80 1.23 -0.15
C GLY A 9 -6.22 2.23 -1.15
N GLY A 10 -6.72 2.20 -2.38
CA GLY A 10 -6.30 3.14 -3.43
C GLY A 10 -6.56 4.60 -3.09
N GLY A 11 -7.63 4.90 -2.35
CA GLY A 11 -7.93 6.25 -1.89
C GLY A 11 -6.91 6.81 -0.89
N ASP A 12 -6.36 5.96 -0.02
CA ASP A 12 -5.29 6.37 0.90
C ASP A 12 -4.00 6.70 0.14
N VAL A 13 -3.64 5.87 -0.82
CA VAL A 13 -2.47 6.09 -1.69
C VAL A 13 -2.68 7.34 -2.56
N GLN A 14 -3.89 7.58 -3.04
CA GLN A 14 -4.25 8.79 -3.78
C GLN A 14 -4.11 10.05 -2.94
N ALA A 15 -4.49 10.00 -1.66
CA ALA A 15 -4.33 11.11 -0.74
C ALA A 15 -2.85 11.48 -0.47
N LEU A 16 -1.91 10.58 -0.78
CA LEU A 16 -0.46 10.86 -0.73
C LEU A 16 0.07 11.54 -2.00
N GLY A 17 -0.79 11.82 -3.00
CA GLY A 17 -0.43 12.47 -4.26
C GLY A 17 -0.15 11.50 -5.41
N VAL A 18 -0.20 10.20 -5.17
CA VAL A 18 -0.03 9.17 -6.20
C VAL A 18 -1.30 9.07 -7.04
N SER A 19 -1.19 9.00 -8.36
CA SER A 19 -2.37 8.99 -9.24
C SER A 19 -2.25 7.97 -10.37
N GLY A 20 -3.41 7.55 -10.90
CA GLY A 20 -3.47 6.68 -12.07
C GLY A 20 -2.94 5.25 -11.81
N PRO A 21 -2.37 4.59 -12.83
CA PRO A 21 -1.89 3.20 -12.74
C PRO A 21 -0.89 2.96 -11.61
N ARG A 22 -0.14 3.99 -11.21
CA ARG A 22 0.84 3.91 -10.12
C ARG A 22 0.25 3.56 -8.76
N ILE A 23 -1.02 3.91 -8.51
CA ILE A 23 -1.74 3.44 -7.30
C ILE A 23 -1.75 1.90 -7.26
N GLY A 24 -1.91 1.29 -8.44
CA GLY A 24 -1.83 -0.15 -8.64
C GLY A 24 -0.49 -0.73 -8.21
N GLU A 25 0.57 -0.19 -8.78
CA GLU A 25 1.97 -0.58 -8.55
C GLU A 25 2.34 -0.46 -7.06
N VAL A 26 1.98 0.65 -6.42
CA VAL A 26 2.25 0.87 -4.98
C VAL A 26 1.54 -0.18 -4.15
N LEU A 27 0.24 -0.40 -4.36
CA LEU A 27 -0.52 -1.40 -3.59
C LEU A 27 -0.04 -2.84 -3.83
N GLU A 28 0.45 -3.15 -5.03
CA GLU A 28 1.06 -4.45 -5.33
C GLU A 28 2.37 -4.64 -4.57
N THR A 29 3.25 -3.64 -4.59
CA THR A 29 4.53 -3.70 -3.86
C THR A 29 4.33 -3.75 -2.33
N LEU A 30 3.25 -3.15 -1.82
CA LEU A 30 2.89 -3.25 -0.41
C LEU A 30 2.36 -4.64 -0.06
N LEU A 31 1.56 -5.25 -0.94
CA LEU A 31 1.09 -6.61 -0.76
C LEU A 31 2.25 -7.60 -0.68
N ASP A 32 3.24 -7.47 -1.57
CA ASP A 32 4.42 -8.34 -1.55
C ASP A 32 5.16 -8.28 -0.20
N ARG A 33 5.38 -7.08 0.33
CA ARG A 33 6.00 -6.90 1.66
C ARG A 33 5.18 -7.51 2.78
N VAL A 34 3.85 -7.37 2.73
CA VAL A 34 2.96 -7.92 3.77
C VAL A 34 2.85 -9.45 3.67
N LEU A 35 3.01 -10.03 2.48
CA LEU A 35 3.10 -11.48 2.32
C LEU A 35 4.37 -12.03 2.97
N GLU A 36 5.47 -11.27 2.96
CA GLU A 36 6.72 -11.62 3.66
C GLU A 36 6.59 -11.41 5.17
N ASP A 37 6.00 -10.29 5.60
CA ASP A 37 5.77 -9.98 7.02
C ASP A 37 4.34 -9.43 7.25
N PRO A 38 3.41 -10.29 7.70
CA PRO A 38 2.03 -9.89 7.98
C PRO A 38 1.88 -8.79 9.03
N SER A 39 2.89 -8.58 9.90
CA SER A 39 2.87 -7.52 10.91
C SER A 39 2.95 -6.11 10.30
N LEU A 40 3.37 -6.01 9.03
CA LEU A 40 3.40 -4.77 8.27
C LEU A 40 2.01 -4.25 7.93
N ASN A 41 0.97 -5.09 8.01
CA ASN A 41 -0.40 -4.76 7.60
C ASN A 41 -1.14 -3.84 8.60
N THR A 42 -0.52 -2.72 8.94
CA THR A 42 -1.10 -1.66 9.76
C THR A 42 -1.15 -0.38 8.95
N ARG A 43 -2.19 0.43 9.17
CA ARG A 43 -2.41 1.66 8.40
C ARG A 43 -1.19 2.57 8.42
N GLU A 44 -0.59 2.81 9.59
CA GLU A 44 0.57 3.68 9.74
C GLU A 44 1.81 3.18 8.97
N ARG A 45 2.14 1.88 9.07
CA ARG A 45 3.28 1.31 8.34
C ARG A 45 3.07 1.33 6.83
N LEU A 46 1.88 0.95 6.38
CA LEU A 46 1.57 0.93 4.95
C LEU A 46 1.54 2.34 4.36
N LEU A 47 1.03 3.35 5.07
CA LEU A 47 1.08 4.75 4.62
C LEU A 47 2.51 5.29 4.55
N GLY A 48 3.36 4.92 5.50
CA GLY A 48 4.78 5.28 5.49
C GLY A 48 5.47 4.72 4.24
N MET A 49 5.31 3.42 4.00
CA MET A 49 5.88 2.77 2.81
C MET A 49 5.26 3.30 1.50
N ALA A 50 3.95 3.54 1.45
CA ALA A 50 3.30 4.11 0.27
C ALA A 50 3.84 5.48 -0.10
N ARG A 51 4.18 6.31 0.90
CA ARG A 51 4.79 7.63 0.69
C ARG A 51 6.20 7.54 0.11
N GLU A 52 6.96 6.50 0.45
CA GLU A 52 8.32 6.28 -0.08
C GLU A 52 8.30 5.71 -1.51
N LEU A 53 7.23 5.01 -1.89
CA LEU A 53 7.07 4.38 -3.22
C LEU A 53 6.42 5.29 -4.28
N GLY A 54 5.66 6.29 -3.83
CA GLY A 54 4.89 7.22 -4.66
C GLY A 54 5.75 8.29 -5.31
#